data_AF-A0A959SVB9-F1
#
_entry.id   AF-A0A959SVB9-F1
#
_cell.length_a   1.000
_cell.length_b   1.000
_cell.length_c   1.000
_cell.angle_alpha   90.00
_cell.angle_beta   90.00
_cell.angle_gamma   90.00
#
_symmetry.space_group_name_H-M   'P 1'
#
loop_
_entity.id
_entity.type
_entity.pdbx_description
1 polymer ?
#
loop_
_entity_poly.entity_id
_entity_poly.type
_entity_poly.pdbx_seq_one_letter_code
_entity_poly.pdbx_strand_id
1 'polypeptide(L)'
;DEIRFVGYAFQIEMKYAAWKLGFKLQEVPIIFRDRTYGTSKMNKSIVKEGILGVLKLKWYSWFRHYQKKIKSSTTPGLHQLNPMKPNEFMAE
;
A
#
# COMPACT_ATOMS: atom_id res chain seq x y z
N ASP A 1 -12.42 -0.62 9.12
CA ASP A 1 -11.00 -0.71 8.73
C ASP A 1 -10.47 -2.13 8.74
N GLU A 2 -9.78 -2.51 7.67
CA GLU A 2 -9.14 -3.83 7.52
C GLU A 2 -7.62 -3.80 7.76
N ILE A 3 -7.02 -2.61 7.66
CA ILE A 3 -5.59 -2.34 7.90
C ILE A 3 -5.41 -1.96 9.37
N ARG A 4 -4.44 -2.58 10.03
CA ARG A 4 -4.26 -2.53 11.50
C ARG A 4 -3.01 -1.77 11.92
N PHE A 5 -2.02 -1.66 11.04
CA PHE A 5 -0.79 -0.95 11.35
C PHE A 5 -0.95 0.56 11.14
N VAL A 6 -0.31 1.34 12.01
CA VAL A 6 -0.26 2.81 11.97
C VAL A 6 1.19 3.27 11.78
N GLY A 7 1.38 4.45 11.17
CA GLY A 7 2.73 5.01 10.96
C GLY A 7 3.54 4.22 9.92
N TYR A 8 4.85 4.09 10.11
CA TYR A 8 5.74 3.43 9.13
C TYR A 8 5.38 1.96 8.85
N ALA A 9 4.79 1.26 9.82
CA ALA A 9 4.38 -0.13 9.65
C ALA A 9 3.17 -0.29 8.69
N PHE A 10 2.37 0.76 8.50
CA PHE A 10 1.24 0.76 7.57
C PHE A 10 1.68 0.45 6.13
N GLN A 11 2.80 1.02 5.70
CA GLN A 11 3.33 0.80 4.34
C GLN A 11 3.65 -0.68 4.09
N ILE A 12 4.14 -1.38 5.11
CA ILE A 12 4.47 -2.81 5.02
C ILE A 12 3.19 -3.63 4.87
N GLU A 13 2.14 -3.34 5.66
CA GLU A 13 0.86 -4.04 5.57
C GLU A 13 0.18 -3.83 4.23
N MET A 14 0.19 -2.59 3.74
CA MET A 14 -0.40 -2.24 2.45
C MET A 14 0.31 -2.95 1.30
N LYS A 15 1.65 -2.94 1.29
CA LYS A 15 2.44 -3.66 0.27
C LYS A 15 2.14 -5.16 0.32
N TYR A 16 2.06 -5.73 1.52
CA TYR A 16 1.74 -7.14 1.71
C TYR A 16 0.33 -7.51 1.27
N ALA A 17 -0.67 -6.70 1.62
CA ALA A 17 -2.06 -6.88 1.21
C ALA A 17 -2.18 -6.83 -0.32
N ALA A 18 -1.57 -5.82 -0.97
CA ALA A 18 -1.55 -5.71 -2.43
C ALA A 18 -0.93 -6.96 -3.09
N TRP A 19 0.17 -7.45 -2.54
CA TRP A 19 0.80 -8.69 -3.01
C TRP A 19 -0.14 -9.91 -2.87
N LYS A 20 -0.78 -10.08 -1.69
CA LYS A 20 -1.70 -11.19 -1.42
C LYS A 20 -2.97 -11.16 -2.26
N LEU A 21 -3.38 -9.98 -2.73
CA LEU A 21 -4.53 -9.80 -3.62
C LEU A 21 -4.18 -10.03 -5.10
N GLY A 22 -2.92 -10.29 -5.44
CA GLY A 22 -2.48 -10.62 -6.80
C GLY A 22 -2.18 -9.40 -7.69
N PHE A 23 -2.02 -8.21 -7.11
CA PHE A 23 -1.63 -7.03 -7.88
C PHE A 23 -0.17 -7.11 -8.36
N LYS A 24 0.12 -6.46 -9.49
CA LYS A 24 1.48 -6.28 -9.98
C LYS A 24 2.15 -5.14 -9.21
N LEU A 25 3.23 -5.46 -8.50
CA LEU A 25 4.04 -4.49 -7.76
C LEU A 25 5.23 -4.08 -8.62
N GLN A 26 5.33 -2.79 -8.94
CA GLN A 26 6.48 -2.20 -9.61
C GLN A 26 7.17 -1.23 -8.65
N GLU A 27 8.50 -1.29 -8.61
CA GLU A 27 9.31 -0.35 -7.83
C GLU A 27 9.87 0.71 -8.78
N VAL A 28 9.81 1.97 -8.36
CA VAL A 28 10.33 3.13 -9.09
C VAL A 28 11.41 3.76 -8.21
N PRO A 29 12.63 3.97 -8.73
CA PRO A 29 13.71 4.55 -7.94
C PRO A 29 13.36 5.98 -7.53
N ILE A 30 13.66 6.33 -6.27
CA ILE A 30 13.47 7.68 -5.72
C ILE A 30 14.78 8.19 -5.13
N ILE A 31 15.02 9.48 -5.29
CA ILE A 31 16.18 10.17 -4.71
C ILE A 31 15.77 10.69 -3.34
N PHE A 32 16.33 10.11 -2.28
CA PHE A 32 16.17 10.63 -0.93
C PHE A 32 17.08 11.84 -0.74
N ARG A 33 16.49 13.02 -0.54
CA ARG A 33 17.23 14.21 -0.11
C ARG A 33 17.29 14.24 1.41
N ASP A 34 18.46 14.51 1.97
CA ASP A 34 18.59 14.70 3.40
C ASP A 34 17.81 15.94 3.85
N ARG A 35 17.10 15.77 4.97
CA ARG A 35 16.44 16.87 5.68
C ARG A 35 17.49 17.60 6.51
N THR A 36 17.65 18.90 6.27
CA THR A 36 18.66 19.75 6.93
C THR A 36 18.33 20.11 8.38
N TYR A 37 17.07 20.01 8.78
CA TYR A 37 16.61 20.33 10.14
C TYR A 37 15.64 19.28 10.68
N GLY A 38 15.79 18.94 11.97
CA GLY A 38 14.84 18.12 12.73
C GLY A 38 15.42 16.85 13.36
N THR A 39 14.80 16.38 14.44
CA THR A 39 15.19 15.16 15.17
C THR A 39 14.68 13.89 14.46
N SER A 40 15.31 12.75 14.78
CA SER A 40 14.86 11.43 14.33
C SER A 40 13.41 11.18 14.76
N LYS A 41 12.52 10.88 13.80
CA LYS A 41 11.17 10.34 14.09
C LYS A 41 11.20 8.83 14.38
N MET A 42 12.39 8.22 14.38
CA MET A 42 12.60 6.79 14.51
C MET A 42 13.04 6.46 15.93
N ASN A 43 12.17 5.76 16.64
CA ASN A 43 12.42 5.25 17.99
C ASN A 43 12.61 3.72 17.94
N LYS A 44 13.44 3.16 18.83
CA LYS A 44 13.64 1.71 18.99
C LYS A 44 12.33 0.94 19.18
N SER A 45 11.32 1.55 19.81
CA SER A 45 9.98 0.95 19.95
C SER A 45 9.30 0.73 18.59
N ILE A 46 9.37 1.71 17.68
CA ILE A 46 8.77 1.61 16.33
C ILE A 46 9.43 0.50 15.52
N VAL A 47 10.76 0.36 15.63
CA VAL A 47 11.51 -0.71 14.97
C VAL A 47 11.08 -2.09 15.50
N LYS A 48 10.97 -2.23 16.83
CA LYS A 48 10.54 -3.48 17.47
C LYS A 48 9.10 -3.85 17.08
N GLU A 49 8.20 -2.87 17.04
CA GLU A 49 6.82 -3.04 16.57
C GLU A 49 6.77 -3.46 15.10
N GLY A 50 7.60 -2.87 14.24
CA GLY A 50 7.70 -3.26 12.83
C GLY A 50 8.10 -4.73 12.67
N ILE A 51 9.13 -5.20 13.39
CA ILE A 51 9.60 -6.59 13.32
C ILE A 51 8.54 -7.57 13.84
N LEU A 52 8.00 -7.32 15.04
CA LEU A 52 6.97 -8.19 15.63
C LEU A 52 5.66 -8.14 14.83
N GLY A 53 5.35 -6.99 14.25
CA GLY A 53 4.20 -6.76 13.39
C GLY A 53 4.25 -7.61 12.12
N VAL A 54 5.38 -7.62 11.42
CA VAL A 54 5.58 -8.45 10.22
C VAL A 54 5.49 -9.94 10.55
N LEU A 55 6.03 -10.36 11.69
CA LEU A 55 5.96 -11.77 12.13
C LEU A 55 4.50 -12.20 12.39
N LYS A 56 3.73 -11.36 13.08
CA LYS A 56 2.28 -11.56 13.28
C LYS A 56 1.53 -11.56 11.95
N LEU A 57 1.85 -10.63 11.03
CA LEU A 57 1.22 -10.54 9.71
C LEU A 57 1.39 -11.83 8.90
N LYS A 58 2.61 -12.39 8.91
CA LYS A 58 2.92 -13.66 8.24
C LYS A 58 2.14 -14.83 8.88
N TRP A 59 2.07 -14.88 10.21
CA TRP A 59 1.28 -15.89 10.92
C TRP A 59 -0.22 -15.79 10.60
N TYR A 60 -0.81 -14.59 10.69
CA TYR A 60 -2.23 -14.39 10.38
C TYR A 60 -2.56 -14.62 8.91
N SER A 61 -1.65 -14.34 7.98
CA SER A 61 -1.86 -14.63 6.56
C SER A 61 -1.93 -16.13 6.26
N TRP A 62 -1.39 -16.99 7.13
CA TRP A 62 -1.57 -18.43 7.00
C TRP A 62 -3.03 -18.83 7.25
N PHE A 63 -3.71 -18.13 8.15
CA PHE A 63 -5.10 -18.44 8.54
C PHE A 63 -6.15 -17.60 7.82
N ARG A 64 -5.79 -16.45 7.24
CA ARG A 64 -6.74 -15.54 6.56
C ARG A 64 -6.65 -15.65 5.03
N HIS A 65 -7.80 -15.94 4.42
CA HIS A 65 -7.98 -15.92 2.96
C HIS A 65 -8.26 -14.49 2.48
N TYR A 66 -7.21 -13.77 2.05
CA TYR A 66 -7.32 -12.40 1.48
C TYR A 66 -8.25 -12.32 0.26
N GLN A 67 -8.42 -13.42 -0.48
CA GLN A 67 -9.18 -13.43 -1.75
C GLN A 67 -10.71 -13.31 -1.60
N LYS A 68 -11.28 -13.55 -0.41
CA LYS A 68 -12.73 -13.78 -0.28
C LYS A 68 -13.61 -12.52 -0.35
N LYS A 69 -13.03 -11.31 -0.37
CA LYS A 69 -13.79 -10.05 -0.25
C LYS A 69 -13.87 -9.14 -1.48
N ILE A 70 -13.10 -9.39 -2.56
CA ILE A 70 -13.18 -8.55 -3.78
C ILE A 70 -14.48 -8.82 -4.59
N LYS A 71 -15.16 -9.95 -4.36
CA LYS A 71 -16.36 -10.33 -5.14
C LYS A 71 -17.63 -9.49 -4.86
N SER A 72 -17.65 -8.56 -3.91
CA SER A 72 -18.86 -7.79 -3.57
C SER A 72 -18.96 -6.38 -4.15
N SER A 73 -17.98 -5.91 -4.93
CA SER A 73 -18.07 -4.62 -5.65
C SER A 73 -17.89 -4.82 -7.16
N THR A 74 -18.82 -5.54 -7.77
CA THR A 74 -19.11 -5.31 -9.19
C THR A 74 -19.83 -3.96 -9.23
N THR A 75 -19.09 -2.88 -9.46
CA THR A 75 -19.69 -1.60 -9.83
C THR A 75 -20.22 -1.75 -11.26
N PRO A 76 -21.53 -1.70 -11.51
CA PRO A 76 -22.04 -1.54 -12.88
C PRO A 76 -21.64 -0.13 -13.34
N GLY A 77 -20.52 0.00 -14.05
CA GLY A 77 -20.08 1.31 -14.54
C GLY A 77 -18.67 1.43 -15.11
N LEU A 78 -17.78 0.44 -14.96
CA LEU A 78 -16.41 0.53 -15.51
C LEU A 78 -16.31 0.21 -17.02
N HIS A 79 -17.42 0.19 -17.74
CA HIS A 79 -17.44 -0.03 -19.19
C HIS A 79 -17.59 1.28 -20.00
N GLN A 80 -17.26 2.43 -19.40
CA GLN A 80 -17.33 3.72 -20.10
C GLN A 80 -16.28 4.72 -19.62
N LEU A 81 -15.01 4.34 -19.68
CA LEU A 81 -13.95 5.33 -19.85
C LEU A 81 -13.56 5.32 -21.32
N ASN A 82 -14.08 6.28 -22.09
CA ASN A 82 -13.49 6.60 -23.39
C ASN A 82 -12.00 6.91 -23.15
N PRO A 83 -11.05 6.36 -23.92
CA PRO A 83 -9.67 6.76 -23.80
C PRO A 83 -9.59 8.27 -24.05
N MET A 84 -9.05 9.01 -23.08
CA MET A 84 -8.80 10.45 -23.20
C MET A 84 -7.97 10.69 -24.47
N LYS A 85 -8.43 11.61 -25.31
CA LYS A 85 -7.76 11.92 -26.57
C LYS A 85 -6.43 12.63 -26.27
N PRO A 86 -5.32 12.27 -26.94
CA PRO A 86 -3.98 12.80 -26.64
C PRO A 86 -3.79 14.33 -26.73
N ASN A 87 -4.76 15.08 -27.24
CA ASN A 87 -4.57 16.47 -27.68
C ASN A 87 -5.24 17.52 -26.78
N GLU A 88 -5.83 17.15 -25.63
CA GLU A 88 -6.46 18.11 -24.69
C GLU A 88 -5.48 18.71 -23.66
N PHE A 89 -4.19 18.41 -23.74
CA PHE A 89 -3.18 18.93 -22.79
C PHE A 89 -2.66 20.34 -23.14
N MET A 90 -3.11 20.95 -24.23
CA MET A 90 -2.59 22.23 -24.75
C MET A 90 -3.73 23.23 -25.00
N ALA A 91 -4.31 23.78 -23.94
CA ALA A 91 -5.06 25.04 -24.00
C ALA A 91 -5.10 25.69 -22.60
N GLU A 92 -4.62 26.94 -22.56
CA GLU A 92 -4.49 27.90 -21.44
C GLU A 92 -3.49 27.61 -20.31
#